data_AF-A0A497KU95-F1
#
_entry.id   AF-A0A497KU95-F1
#
_cell.length_a   1.000
_cell.length_b   1.000
_cell.length_c   1.000
_cell.angle_alpha   90.00
_cell.angle_beta   90.00
_cell.angle_gamma   90.00
#
_symmetry.space_group_name_H-M   'P 1'
#
loop_
_entity.id
_entity.type
_entity.pdbx_description
1 polymer ?
#
loop_
_entity_poly.entity_id
_entity_poly.type
_entity_poly.pdbx_seq_one_letter_code
_entity_poly.pdbx_strand_id
1 'polypeptide(L)'
;MNMDELEEKYRRYADNLKHAFSRLTLKQDSDKNKKVEEVVDLAKRYFMDAEYFREKNQVVTALISLAYCEGLLDALRILNYVNFQWRVK
;
A
#
# COMPACT_ATOMS: atom_id res chain seq x y z
N MET A 1 -22.29 1.92 6.10
CA MET A 1 -21.27 2.98 6.07
C MET A 1 -21.78 4.11 5.20
N ASN A 2 -21.75 5.34 5.71
CA ASN A 2 -22.04 6.52 4.91
C ASN A 2 -20.80 6.96 4.11
N MET A 3 -20.94 7.92 3.20
CA MET A 3 -19.82 8.36 2.34
C MET A 3 -18.69 9.01 3.16
N ASP A 4 -19.02 9.73 4.22
CA ASP A 4 -18.03 10.41 5.06
C ASP A 4 -17.13 9.40 5.80
N GLU A 5 -17.70 8.31 6.31
CA GLU A 5 -16.96 7.19 6.92
C GLU A 5 -16.03 6.50 5.91
N LEU A 6 -16.49 6.32 4.66
CA LEU A 6 -15.68 5.74 3.58
C LEU A 6 -14.48 6.64 3.24
N GLU A 7 -14.71 7.94 3.11
CA GLU A 7 -13.67 8.94 2.83
C GLU A 7 -12.66 9.06 3.97
N GLU A 8 -13.12 9.02 5.23
CA GLU A 8 -12.22 8.99 6.39
C GLU A 8 -11.35 7.72 6.39
N LYS A 9 -11.96 6.56 6.14
CA LYS A 9 -11.23 5.29 6.05
C LYS A 9 -10.20 5.34 4.92
N TYR A 10 -10.56 5.87 3.75
CA TYR A 10 -9.65 6.04 2.63
C TYR A 10 -8.44 6.90 3.03
N ARG A 11 -8.67 8.07 3.64
CA ARG A 11 -7.58 8.97 4.10
C ARG A 11 -6.63 8.25 5.04
N ARG A 12 -7.16 7.51 6.02
CA ARG A 12 -6.35 6.77 7.00
C ARG A 12 -5.46 5.71 6.33
N TYR A 13 -6.02 4.91 5.44
CA TYR A 13 -5.27 3.86 4.73
C TYR A 13 -4.21 4.49 3.81
N ALA A 14 -4.58 5.55 3.08
CA ALA A 14 -3.66 6.24 2.18
C ALA A 14 -2.48 6.86 2.94
N ASP A 15 -2.72 7.51 4.09
CA ASP A 15 -1.67 8.09 4.91
C ASP A 15 -0.75 7.03 5.55
N ASN A 16 -1.33 5.90 5.97
CA ASN A 16 -0.57 4.75 6.47
C ASN A 16 0.38 4.19 5.40
N LEU A 17 -0.11 4.03 4.16
CA LEU A 17 0.68 3.56 3.03
C LEU A 17 1.76 4.55 2.62
N LYS A 18 1.46 5.86 2.57
CA LYS A 18 2.46 6.91 2.36
C LYS A 18 3.60 6.82 3.38
N HIS A 19 3.26 6.63 4.65
CA HIS A 19 4.22 6.46 5.73
C HIS A 19 5.07 5.18 5.58
N ALA A 20 4.43 4.06 5.19
CA ALA A 20 5.12 2.79 4.97
C ALA A 20 6.11 2.90 3.81
N PHE A 21 5.69 3.46 2.66
CA PHE A 21 6.55 3.67 1.50
C PHE A 21 7.75 4.56 1.82
N SER A 22 7.57 5.63 2.60
CA SER A 22 8.67 6.53 2.94
C SER A 22 9.76 5.88 3.81
N ARG A 23 9.48 4.74 4.44
CA ARG A 23 10.38 4.01 5.34
C ARG A 23 10.76 2.63 4.80
N LEU A 24 10.26 2.27 3.63
CA LEU A 24 10.49 0.97 3.03
C LEU A 24 11.95 0.83 2.61
N THR A 25 12.61 -0.18 3.18
CA THR A 25 13.95 -0.59 2.77
C THR A 25 13.95 -2.05 2.36
N LEU A 26 14.72 -2.37 1.31
CA LEU A 26 14.93 -3.75 0.86
C LEU A 26 16.02 -4.42 1.71
N LYS A 27 15.87 -5.69 2.05
CA LYS A 27 16.96 -6.48 2.64
C LYS A 27 17.86 -7.00 1.53
N GLN A 28 19.18 -6.92 1.69
CA GLN A 28 20.14 -7.26 0.64
C GLN A 28 20.14 -8.77 0.32
N ASP A 29 19.56 -9.18 -0.81
CA ASP A 29 19.70 -10.51 -1.44
C ASP A 29 19.57 -10.35 -2.98
N SER A 30 20.68 -10.37 -3.72
CA SER A 30 20.80 -9.77 -5.07
C SER A 30 19.86 -10.33 -6.14
N ASP A 31 19.55 -11.64 -6.11
CA ASP A 31 18.66 -12.26 -7.10
C ASP A 31 17.18 -12.13 -6.73
N LYS A 32 16.86 -12.03 -5.43
CA LYS A 32 15.48 -11.81 -4.97
C LYS A 32 15.09 -10.34 -5.08
N ASN A 33 16.06 -9.43 -5.02
CA ASN A 33 15.80 -7.98 -5.06
C ASN A 33 14.96 -7.57 -6.27
N LYS A 34 15.21 -8.10 -7.48
CA LYS A 34 14.41 -7.74 -8.67
C LYS A 34 12.93 -8.11 -8.52
N LYS A 35 12.63 -9.34 -8.08
CA LYS A 35 11.23 -9.78 -7.88
C LYS A 35 10.57 -9.03 -6.72
N VAL A 36 11.32 -8.71 -5.67
CA VAL A 36 10.82 -7.90 -4.56
C VAL A 36 10.52 -6.48 -5.04
N GLU A 37 11.40 -5.87 -5.83
CA GLU A 37 11.19 -4.57 -6.45
C GLU A 37 9.96 -4.55 -7.36
N GLU A 38 9.74 -5.60 -8.17
CA GLU A 38 8.53 -5.75 -8.99
C GLU A 38 7.26 -5.77 -8.13
N VAL A 39 7.26 -6.49 -7.01
CA VAL A 39 6.10 -6.53 -6.10
C VAL A 39 5.91 -5.18 -5.38
N VAL A 40 7.00 -4.50 -5.00
CA VAL A 40 6.92 -3.14 -4.43
C VAL A 40 6.40 -2.14 -5.45
N ASP A 41 6.83 -2.24 -6.71
CA ASP A 41 6.30 -1.42 -7.81
C ASP A 41 4.82 -1.68 -8.03
N LEU A 42 4.39 -2.94 -8.03
CA LEU A 42 2.98 -3.32 -8.11
C LEU A 42 2.17 -2.69 -6.98
N ALA A 43 2.67 -2.76 -5.73
CA ALA A 43 2.02 -2.11 -4.60
C ALA A 43 1.87 -0.60 -4.82
N LYS A 44 2.90 0.09 -5.32
CA LYS A 44 2.83 1.54 -5.65
C LYS A 44 1.80 1.83 -6.74
N ARG A 45 1.69 0.99 -7.77
CA ARG A 45 0.68 1.15 -8.82
C ARG A 45 -0.74 1.04 -8.27
N TYR A 46 -1.01 0.07 -7.40
CA TYR A 46 -2.32 -0.04 -6.75
C TYR A 46 -2.62 1.15 -5.82
N PHE A 47 -1.58 1.76 -5.22
CA PHE A 47 -1.75 3.02 -4.49
C PHE A 47 -2.17 4.16 -5.44
N MET A 48 -1.53 4.28 -6.61
CA MET A 48 -1.92 5.26 -7.64
C MET A 48 -3.34 4.99 -8.19
N ASP A 49 -3.71 3.72 -8.39
CA ASP A 49 -5.06 3.33 -8.79
C ASP A 49 -6.08 3.77 -7.74
N ALA A 50 -5.74 3.65 -6.45
CA ALA A 50 -6.61 4.11 -5.38
C ALA A 50 -6.84 5.63 -5.45
N GLU A 51 -5.79 6.42 -5.70
CA GLU A 51 -5.91 7.87 -5.90
C GLU A 51 -6.79 8.19 -7.11
N TYR A 52 -6.59 7.49 -8.23
CA TYR A 52 -7.40 7.62 -9.43
C TYR A 52 -8.90 7.31 -9.17
N PHE A 53 -9.20 6.18 -8.54
CA PHE A 53 -10.59 5.79 -8.25
C PHE A 53 -11.25 6.76 -7.27
N ARG A 54 -10.50 7.26 -6.30
CA ARG A 54 -11.02 8.25 -5.36
C ARG A 54 -11.35 9.57 -6.05
N GLU A 55 -10.52 10.06 -6.97
CA GLU A 55 -10.81 11.26 -7.79
C GLU A 55 -12.09 11.10 -8.63
N LYS A 56 -12.46 9.86 -8.97
CA LYS A 56 -13.71 9.52 -9.68
C LYS A 56 -14.90 9.27 -8.76
N ASN A 57 -14.80 9.57 -7.46
CA ASN A 57 -15.79 9.26 -6.43
C ASN A 57 -16.10 7.75 -6.27
N GLN A 58 -15.18 6.87 -6.71
CA GLN A 58 -15.29 5.41 -6.58
C GLN A 58 -14.56 4.95 -5.32
N VAL A 59 -14.97 5.46 -4.16
CA VAL A 59 -14.26 5.31 -2.87
C VAL A 59 -14.13 3.84 -2.42
N VAL A 60 -15.13 3.01 -2.69
CA VAL A 60 -15.07 1.57 -2.36
C VAL A 60 -13.98 0.88 -3.19
N THR A 61 -13.90 1.15 -4.48
CA THR A 61 -12.86 0.61 -5.36
C THR A 61 -11.48 1.12 -4.93
N ALA A 62 -11.38 2.39 -4.56
CA ALA A 62 -10.15 2.97 -4.03
C ALA A 62 -9.67 2.23 -2.76
N LEU A 63 -10.58 1.95 -1.82
CA LEU A 63 -10.28 1.18 -0.60
C LEU A 63 -9.82 -0.26 -0.91
N ILE A 64 -10.42 -0.91 -1.91
CA ILE A 64 -9.99 -2.24 -2.35
C ILE A 64 -8.55 -2.20 -2.88
N SER A 65 -8.22 -1.17 -3.68
CA SER A 65 -6.86 -0.97 -4.19
C SER A 65 -5.85 -0.72 -3.06
N LEU A 66 -6.21 0.08 -2.04
CA LEU A 66 -5.35 0.27 -0.85
C LEU A 66 -5.17 -1.02 -0.06
N ALA A 67 -6.22 -1.81 0.15
CA ALA A 67 -6.12 -3.09 0.87
C ALA A 67 -5.23 -4.10 0.13
N TYR A 68 -5.29 -4.13 -1.21
CA TYR A 68 -4.39 -4.96 -2.02
C TYR A 68 -2.93 -4.49 -1.90
N CYS A 69 -2.71 -3.18 -1.94
CA CYS A 69 -1.40 -2.57 -1.71
C CYS A 69 -0.82 -2.97 -0.33
N GLU A 70 -1.58 -2.85 0.75
CA GLU A 70 -1.16 -3.26 2.11
C GLU A 70 -0.82 -4.75 2.16
N GLY A 71 -1.66 -5.60 1.56
CA GLY A 71 -1.44 -7.05 1.53
C GLY A 71 -0.13 -7.46 0.85
N LEU A 72 0.22 -6.82 -0.26
CA LEU A 72 1.51 -7.06 -0.94
C LEU A 72 2.70 -6.69 -0.04
N LEU A 73 2.64 -5.52 0.61
CA LEU A 73 3.71 -5.05 1.50
C LEU A 73 3.83 -5.93 2.75
N ASP A 74 2.71 -6.32 3.36
CA ASP A 74 2.71 -7.20 4.52
C ASP A 74 3.25 -8.59 4.17
N ALA A 75 2.93 -9.14 3.00
CA ALA A 75 3.51 -10.41 2.55
C ALA A 75 5.03 -10.32 2.43
N LEU A 76 5.57 -9.28 1.79
CA LEU A 76 7.02 -9.07 1.69
C LEU A 76 7.68 -8.88 3.07
N ARG A 77 7.00 -8.21 3.99
CA ARG A 77 7.48 -7.99 5.37
C ARG A 77 7.50 -9.31 6.16
N ILE A 78 6.45 -10.12 6.07
CA ILE A 78 6.36 -11.44 6.69
C ILE A 78 7.47 -12.37 6.19
N LEU A 79 7.75 -12.33 4.88
CA LEU A 79 8.83 -13.08 4.25
C LEU A 79 10.22 -12.48 4.51
N ASN A 80 10.31 -11.43 5.31
CA ASN A 80 11.56 -10.78 5.72
C ASN A 80 12.37 -10.19 4.54
N TYR A 81 11.72 -9.83 3.43
CA TYR A 81 12.37 -9.23 2.26
C TYR A 81 12.45 -7.71 2.32
N VAL A 82 11.53 -7.08 3.05
CA VAL A 82 11.49 -5.63 3.24
C VAL A 82 11.38 -5.28 4.72
N ASN A 83 11.75 -4.05 5.06
CA ASN A 83 11.57 -3.49 6.37
C ASN A 83 10.84 -2.14 6.27
N PHE A 84 9.75 -2.00 7.02
CA PHE A 84 9.01 -0.74 7.20
C PHE A 84 8.14 -0.85 8.46
N GLN A 85 7.51 0.25 8.86
CA GLN A 85 6.57 0.28 9.98
C GLN A 85 5.26 0.98 9.58
N TRP A 86 4.15 0.38 9.97
CA TRP A 86 2.82 1.01 9.89
C TRP A 86 2.71 2.13 10.93
N ARG A 87 2.12 3.26 10.55
CA ARG A 87 1.96 4.43 11.44
C ARG A 87 0.93 4.17 12.53
N VAL A 88 -0.17 3.51 12.18
CA VAL A 88 -1.27 3.18 13.06
C VAL A 88 -1.85 1.83 12.60
N LYS A 89 -2.15 0.91 13.52
CA LYS A 89 -3.02 -0.24 13.23
C LYS A 89 -4.48 0.19 13.38
#